data_AF-A0A377D5M5-F1
#
_entry.id   AF-A0A377D5M5-F1
#
_cell.length_a   1.000
_cell.length_b   1.000
_cell.length_c   1.000
_cell.angle_alpha   90.00
_cell.angle_beta   90.00
_cell.angle_gamma   90.00
#
_symmetry.space_group_name_H-M   'P 1'
#
loop_
_entity.id
_entity.type
_entity.pdbx_description
1 polymer ?
#
loop_
_entity_poly.entity_id
_entity_poly.type
_entity_poly.pdbx_seq_one_letter_code
_entity_poly.pdbx_strand_id
1 'polypeptide(L)'
;MNMLFPLAITLSSILNQYGIDMGDITQLAAADKELRNLKIGQQLSWTLTADGELQRLTWEVSRRETRTYDRTAANGFKMTSEMQQGEWVNNLLKGTVGGSFVASARNAGLTSAEVSAVIKAMQWQMDFRKLKKGDEFCGVNVTRNA
;
A
#
# COMPACT_ATOMS: atom_id res chain seq x y z
N MET A 1 17.48 -11.82 9.06
CA MET A 1 17.07 -10.99 10.22
C MET A 1 16.03 -9.99 9.75
N ASN A 2 14.97 -9.72 10.53
CA ASN A 2 13.92 -8.76 10.17
C ASN A 2 14.01 -7.50 11.04
N MET A 3 13.93 -6.31 10.44
CA MET A 3 14.06 -5.03 11.16
C MET A 3 13.05 -3.99 10.69
N LEU A 4 12.39 -3.35 11.66
CA LEU A 4 11.48 -2.22 11.44
C LEU A 4 12.22 -0.90 11.65
N PHE A 5 12.05 0.04 10.73
CA PHE A 5 12.77 1.32 10.75
C PHE A 5 12.22 2.29 11.80
N PRO A 6 13.03 2.74 12.77
CA PRO A 6 12.66 3.86 13.62
C PRO A 6 12.71 5.18 12.83
N LEU A 7 12.07 6.22 13.37
CA LEU A 7 11.93 7.54 12.77
C LEU A 7 13.33 8.11 12.41
N ALA A 8 13.71 8.07 11.12
CA ALA A 8 14.90 8.68 10.50
C ALA A 8 16.25 7.91 10.46
N ILE A 9 16.27 6.61 10.11
CA ILE A 9 17.52 5.89 9.76
C ILE A 9 17.64 5.61 8.25
N THR A 10 18.86 5.68 7.69
CA THR A 10 19.19 5.39 6.29
C THR A 10 19.62 3.92 6.07
N LEU A 11 19.46 3.41 4.84
CA LEU A 11 19.91 2.05 4.45
C LEU A 11 21.38 1.79 4.83
N SER A 12 22.26 2.73 4.47
CA SER A 12 23.69 2.61 4.70
C SER A 12 24.01 2.50 6.18
N SER A 13 23.30 3.24 7.04
CA SER A 13 23.51 3.18 8.49
C SER A 13 23.13 1.82 9.07
N ILE A 14 22.05 1.18 8.58
CA ILE A 14 21.58 -0.12 9.09
C ILE A 14 22.49 -1.23 8.62
N LEU A 15 22.72 -1.34 7.31
CA LEU A 15 23.49 -2.46 6.77
C LEU A 15 24.93 -2.43 7.30
N ASN A 16 25.54 -1.25 7.43
CA ASN A 16 26.88 -1.09 8.01
C ASN A 16 26.92 -1.47 9.51
N GLN A 17 25.89 -1.15 10.30
CA GLN A 17 25.80 -1.60 11.70
C GLN A 17 25.84 -3.12 11.83
N TYR A 18 25.36 -3.83 10.82
CA TYR A 18 25.38 -5.29 10.75
C TYR A 18 26.58 -5.88 10.00
N GLY A 19 27.59 -5.05 9.72
CA GLY A 19 28.85 -5.48 9.10
C GLY A 19 28.74 -5.81 7.61
N ILE A 20 27.68 -5.38 6.93
CA ILE A 20 27.57 -5.54 5.48
C ILE A 20 28.53 -4.55 4.81
N ASP A 21 29.31 -5.06 3.86
CA ASP A 21 30.33 -4.31 3.15
C ASP A 21 29.76 -3.10 2.38
N MET A 22 30.52 -2.01 2.37
CA MET A 22 30.09 -0.77 1.70
C MET A 22 30.00 -0.92 0.18
N GLY A 23 30.77 -1.84 -0.40
CA GLY A 23 30.66 -2.26 -1.79
C GLY A 23 29.29 -2.86 -2.07
N ASP A 24 28.80 -3.77 -1.23
CA ASP A 24 27.46 -4.35 -1.36
C ASP A 24 26.35 -3.30 -1.26
N ILE A 25 26.47 -2.37 -0.30
CA ILE A 25 25.52 -1.26 -0.14
C ILE A 25 25.50 -0.39 -1.41
N THR A 26 26.67 -0.15 -2.00
CA THR A 26 26.81 0.63 -3.24
C THR A 26 26.17 -0.10 -4.42
N GLN A 27 26.38 -1.41 -4.53
CA GLN A 27 25.81 -2.24 -5.59
C GLN A 27 24.28 -2.37 -5.48
N LEU A 28 23.74 -2.51 -4.27
CA LEU A 28 22.30 -2.45 -4.01
C LEU A 28 21.71 -1.11 -4.48
N ALA A 29 22.33 0.01 -4.07
CA ALA A 29 21.87 1.34 -4.45
C ALA A 29 22.05 1.65 -5.96
N ALA A 30 22.95 0.93 -6.64
CA ALA A 30 23.07 0.97 -8.09
C ALA A 30 21.96 0.17 -8.80
N ALA A 31 21.56 -0.97 -8.21
CA ALA A 31 20.45 -1.77 -8.71
C ALA A 31 19.10 -1.07 -8.55
N ASP A 32 18.91 -0.30 -7.47
CA ASP A 32 17.71 0.51 -7.24
C ASP A 32 18.05 1.77 -6.44
N LYS A 33 17.85 2.96 -7.04
CA LYS A 33 18.14 4.23 -6.39
C LYS A 33 17.16 4.57 -5.26
N GLU A 34 15.96 3.99 -5.25
CA GLU A 34 14.94 4.25 -4.23
C GLU A 34 15.35 3.73 -2.85
N LEU A 35 16.24 2.74 -2.80
CA LEU A 35 16.86 2.23 -1.58
C LEU A 35 17.62 3.31 -0.78
N ARG A 36 17.99 4.43 -1.39
CA ARG A 36 18.58 5.59 -0.68
C ARG A 36 17.54 6.47 0.02
N ASN A 37 16.27 6.34 -0.35
CA ASN A 37 15.17 7.22 0.04
C ASN A 37 14.10 6.45 0.83
N LEU A 38 14.54 5.64 1.79
CA LEU A 38 13.64 4.85 2.63
C LEU A 38 12.72 5.74 3.45
N LYS A 39 11.44 5.36 3.49
CA LYS A 39 10.41 6.06 4.25
C LYS A 39 10.22 5.39 5.59
N ILE A 40 9.79 6.19 6.57
CA ILE A 40 9.40 5.71 7.89
C ILE A 40 8.32 4.63 7.76
N GLY A 41 8.48 3.55 8.52
CA GLY A 41 7.51 2.45 8.59
C GLY A 41 7.65 1.38 7.49
N GLN A 42 8.58 1.55 6.54
CA GLN A 42 9.00 0.46 5.65
C GLN A 42 9.84 -0.56 6.43
N GLN A 43 9.92 -1.80 5.95
CA GLN A 43 10.70 -2.87 6.59
C GLN A 43 11.76 -3.42 5.65
N LEU A 44 12.91 -3.78 6.21
CA LEU A 44 13.96 -4.51 5.51
C LEU A 44 14.26 -5.81 6.25
N SER A 45 14.49 -6.86 5.48
CA SER A 45 15.10 -8.08 5.98
C SER A 45 16.21 -8.54 5.04
N TRP A 46 17.20 -9.23 5.58
CA TRP A 46 18.27 -9.79 4.78
C TRP A 46 18.76 -11.14 5.29
N THR A 47 19.41 -11.86 4.38
CA THR A 47 20.13 -13.10 4.66
C THR A 47 21.57 -12.97 4.18
N LEU A 48 22.48 -13.63 4.88
CA LEU A 48 23.90 -13.66 4.55
C LEU A 48 24.29 -15.04 4.01
N THR A 49 25.39 -15.12 3.27
CA THR A 49 26.07 -16.37 2.92
C THR A 49 26.75 -16.98 4.15
N ALA A 50 27.28 -18.19 4.01
CA ALA A 50 28.10 -18.81 5.07
C ALA A 50 29.34 -17.97 5.41
N ASP A 51 29.87 -17.22 4.44
CA ASP A 51 31.02 -16.33 4.60
C ASP A 51 30.65 -14.95 5.16
N GLY A 52 29.36 -14.73 5.46
CA GLY A 52 28.86 -13.47 6.03
C GLY A 52 28.55 -12.39 5.01
N GLU A 53 28.63 -12.68 3.70
CA GLU A 53 28.33 -11.72 2.64
C GLU A 53 26.83 -11.55 2.43
N LEU A 54 26.37 -10.39 1.97
CA LEU A 54 24.94 -10.17 1.74
C LEU A 54 24.42 -11.06 0.61
N GLN A 55 23.57 -12.04 0.90
CA GLN A 55 23.00 -12.94 -0.11
C GLN A 55 21.71 -12.37 -0.72
N ARG A 56 20.82 -11.84 0.12
CA ARG A 56 19.53 -11.30 -0.29
C ARG A 56 19.10 -10.16 0.63
N LEU A 57 18.56 -9.10 0.03
CA LEU A 57 17.81 -8.07 0.72
C LEU A 57 16.34 -8.14 0.27
N THR A 58 15.42 -8.06 1.22
CA THR A 58 13.97 -7.94 0.96
C THR A 58 13.50 -6.62 1.55
N TRP A 59 12.74 -5.87 0.77
CA TRP A 59 12.20 -4.57 1.12
C TRP A 59 10.69 -4.56 0.96
N GLU A 60 9.99 -4.36 2.08
CA GLU A 60 8.56 -4.09 2.10
C GLU A 60 8.35 -2.59 1.83
N VAL A 61 8.27 -2.24 0.55
CA VAL A 61 8.08 -0.85 0.09
C VAL A 61 6.73 -0.31 0.57
N SER A 62 5.72 -1.15 0.55
CA SER A 62 4.39 -0.89 1.10
C SER A 62 3.74 -2.21 1.53
N ARG A 63 2.54 -2.14 2.11
CA ARG A 63 1.74 -3.35 2.37
C ARG A 63 1.44 -4.20 1.13
N ARG A 64 1.63 -3.65 -0.08
CA ARG A 64 1.33 -4.35 -1.33
C ARG A 64 2.55 -4.63 -2.18
N GLU A 65 3.68 -4.00 -1.90
CA GLU A 65 4.84 -4.08 -2.76
C GLU A 65 6.01 -4.59 -1.95
N THR A 66 6.51 -5.76 -2.37
CA THR A 66 7.73 -6.35 -1.84
C THR A 66 8.76 -6.40 -2.94
N ARG A 67 9.94 -5.82 -2.70
CA ARG A 67 11.09 -5.92 -3.61
C ARG A 67 12.13 -6.84 -3.02
N THR A 68 12.67 -7.72 -3.84
CA THR A 68 13.74 -8.67 -3.46
C THR A 68 14.96 -8.42 -4.33
N TYR A 69 16.12 -8.31 -3.70
CA TYR A 69 17.42 -8.11 -4.31
C TYR A 69 18.27 -9.33 -4.05
N ASP A 70 18.48 -10.15 -5.07
CA ASP A 70 19.29 -11.37 -4.99
C ASP A 70 20.70 -11.12 -5.50
N ARG A 71 21.72 -11.57 -4.75
CA ARG A 71 23.11 -11.55 -5.24
C ARG A 71 23.22 -12.44 -6.48
N THR A 72 23.90 -11.90 -7.48
CA THR A 72 24.20 -12.57 -8.75
C THR A 72 25.61 -13.13 -8.73
N ALA A 73 25.90 -14.08 -9.64
CA ALA A 73 27.25 -14.63 -9.80
C ALA A 73 28.31 -13.58 -10.20
N ALA A 74 27.90 -12.46 -10.79
CA ALA A 74 28.77 -11.34 -11.16
C ALA A 74 29.00 -10.34 -10.00
N ASN A 75 28.70 -10.75 -8.76
CA ASN A 75 28.82 -9.95 -7.54
C ASN A 75 27.90 -8.73 -7.42
N GLY A 76 27.00 -8.48 -8.38
CA GLY A 76 25.93 -7.48 -8.32
C GLY A 76 24.59 -8.02 -7.81
N PHE A 77 23.55 -7.19 -7.80
CA PHE A 77 22.21 -7.58 -7.34
C PHE A 77 21.17 -7.50 -8.47
N LYS A 78 20.30 -8.50 -8.54
CA LYS A 78 19.12 -8.51 -9.40
C LYS A 78 17.89 -8.16 -8.56
N MET A 79 17.17 -7.11 -8.96
CA MET A 79 15.90 -6.74 -8.35
C MET A 79 14.74 -7.50 -8.98
N THR A 80 13.83 -7.98 -8.14
CA THR A 80 12.50 -8.48 -8.50
C THR A 80 11.47 -7.78 -7.62
N SER A 81 10.27 -7.54 -8.15
CA SER A 81 9.18 -6.88 -7.42
C SER A 81 7.92 -7.74 -7.49
N GLU A 82 7.27 -7.91 -6.35
CA GLU A 82 5.97 -8.54 -6.22
C GLU A 82 4.97 -7.50 -5.73
N MET A 83 3.96 -7.23 -6.58
CA MET A 83 2.84 -6.37 -6.25
C MET A 83 1.63 -7.24 -5.93
N GLN A 84 1.22 -7.26 -4.66
CA GLN A 84 -0.04 -7.87 -4.25
C GLN A 84 -1.20 -7.17 -4.95
N GLN A 85 -1.83 -7.91 -5.86
CA GLN A 85 -3.05 -7.47 -6.52
C GLN A 85 -4.20 -7.66 -5.53
N GLY A 86 -4.73 -6.55 -5.02
CA GLY A 86 -6.04 -6.60 -4.36
C GLY A 86 -7.11 -6.76 -5.43
N GLU A 87 -8.03 -7.70 -5.26
CA GLU A 87 -9.21 -7.78 -6.11
C GLU A 87 -10.10 -6.55 -5.85
N TRP A 88 -10.38 -5.81 -6.91
CA TRP A 88 -11.35 -4.72 -6.88
C TRP A 88 -12.74 -5.30 -7.10
N VAL A 89 -13.58 -5.32 -6.07
CA VAL A 89 -14.98 -5.69 -6.22
C VAL A 89 -15.80 -4.43 -6.41
N ASN A 90 -16.36 -4.27 -7.62
CA ASN A 90 -17.29 -3.20 -7.94
C ASN A 90 -18.71 -3.66 -7.62
N ASN A 91 -19.23 -3.25 -6.47
CA ASN A 91 -20.62 -3.50 -6.12
C ASN A 91 -21.49 -2.36 -6.66
N LEU A 92 -22.34 -2.69 -7.64
CA LEU A 92 -23.36 -1.75 -8.11
C LEU A 92 -24.47 -1.67 -7.07
N LEU A 93 -24.55 -0.53 -6.40
CA LEU A 93 -25.62 -0.21 -5.47
C LEU A 93 -26.69 0.55 -6.21
N LYS A 94 -27.93 0.06 -6.14
CA LYS A 94 -29.12 0.77 -6.60
C LYS A 94 -30.12 0.84 -5.46
N GLY A 95 -30.80 1.96 -5.33
CA GLY A 95 -31.87 2.10 -4.36
C GLY A 95 -32.81 3.23 -4.71
N THR A 96 -33.97 3.21 -4.05
CA THR A 96 -34.99 4.24 -4.16
C THR A 96 -35.11 4.93 -2.82
N VAL A 97 -35.16 6.26 -2.82
CA VAL A 97 -35.35 7.05 -1.61
C VAL A 97 -36.76 6.77 -1.07
N GLY A 98 -36.83 6.22 0.14
CA GLY A 98 -38.10 6.00 0.83
C GLY A 98 -38.48 7.17 1.75
N GLY A 99 -37.52 7.60 2.57
CA GLY A 99 -37.69 8.69 3.53
C GLY A 99 -36.53 9.70 3.45
N SER A 100 -35.32 9.27 3.80
CA SER A 100 -34.09 10.04 3.58
C SER A 100 -33.09 9.26 2.75
N PHE A 101 -32.22 9.96 2.04
CA PHE A 101 -31.09 9.35 1.33
C PHE A 101 -30.22 8.52 2.28
N VAL A 102 -29.92 9.03 3.48
CA VAL A 102 -29.07 8.34 4.47
C VAL A 102 -29.66 6.99 4.86
N ALA A 103 -30.96 6.94 5.18
CA ALA A 103 -31.62 5.69 5.56
C ALA A 103 -31.67 4.70 4.38
N SER A 104 -31.99 5.21 3.19
CA SER A 104 -32.11 4.38 1.99
C SER A 104 -30.76 3.81 1.53
N ALA A 105 -29.70 4.60 1.61
CA ALA A 105 -28.33 4.20 1.28
C ALA A 105 -27.78 3.14 2.25
N ARG A 106 -28.07 3.27 3.55
CA ARG A 106 -27.72 2.24 4.55
C ARG A 106 -28.47 0.93 4.30
N ASN A 107 -29.76 1.00 3.99
CA ASN A 107 -30.55 -0.18 3.64
C ASN A 107 -30.06 -0.85 2.35
N ALA A 108 -29.49 -0.08 1.43
CA ALA A 108 -28.88 -0.61 0.21
C ALA A 108 -27.51 -1.28 0.44
N GLY A 109 -26.93 -1.18 1.65
CA GLY A 109 -25.68 -1.85 2.01
C GLY A 109 -24.48 -0.93 2.25
N LEU A 110 -24.65 0.39 2.21
CA LEU A 110 -23.57 1.32 2.57
C LEU A 110 -23.41 1.44 4.08
N THR A 111 -22.17 1.45 4.55
CA THR A 111 -21.84 1.81 5.92
C THR A 111 -22.07 3.30 6.16
N SER A 112 -22.19 3.69 7.43
CA SER A 112 -22.31 5.10 7.82
C SER A 112 -21.15 5.97 7.29
N ALA A 113 -19.92 5.44 7.30
CA ALA A 113 -18.75 6.16 6.83
C ALA A 113 -18.82 6.42 5.31
N GLU A 114 -19.24 5.42 4.54
CA GLU A 114 -19.40 5.55 3.09
C GLU A 114 -20.53 6.52 2.73
N VAL A 115 -21.66 6.46 3.44
CA VAL A 115 -22.76 7.43 3.24
C VAL A 115 -22.29 8.86 3.51
N SER A 116 -21.54 9.09 4.60
CA SER A 116 -20.96 10.40 4.90
C SER A 116 -19.96 10.86 3.83
N ALA A 117 -19.16 9.95 3.30
CA ALA A 117 -18.23 10.25 2.21
C ALA A 117 -18.97 10.67 0.93
N VAL A 118 -20.05 9.97 0.56
CA VAL A 118 -20.89 10.32 -0.60
C VAL A 118 -21.51 11.71 -0.43
N ILE A 119 -22.12 12.00 0.73
CA ILE A 119 -22.73 13.31 1.00
C ILE A 119 -21.68 14.43 0.88
N LYS A 120 -20.49 14.22 1.46
CA LYS A 120 -19.42 15.21 1.43
C LYS A 120 -18.89 15.44 0.02
N ALA A 121 -18.76 14.39 -0.79
CA ALA A 121 -18.27 14.49 -2.16
C ALA A 121 -19.25 15.24 -3.06
N MET A 122 -20.56 15.04 -2.85
CA MET A 122 -21.61 15.60 -3.70
C MET A 122 -22.27 16.87 -3.15
N GLN A 123 -21.88 17.35 -1.97
CA GLN A 123 -22.54 18.48 -1.30
C GLN A 123 -22.64 19.76 -2.16
N TRP A 124 -21.68 19.96 -3.06
CA TRP A 124 -21.63 21.11 -3.97
C TRP A 124 -22.48 20.92 -5.23
N GLN A 125 -22.75 19.67 -5.59
CA GLN A 125 -23.52 19.32 -6.78
C GLN A 125 -25.00 19.12 -6.46
N MET A 126 -25.32 18.68 -5.24
CA MET A 126 -26.67 18.29 -4.86
C MET A 126 -26.97 18.57 -3.39
N ASP A 127 -28.15 19.11 -3.12
CA ASP A 127 -28.71 19.20 -1.78
C ASP A 127 -29.55 17.94 -1.48
N PHE A 128 -28.98 17.00 -0.75
CA PHE A 128 -29.62 15.72 -0.39
C PHE A 128 -30.93 15.87 0.40
N ARG A 129 -31.21 17.04 0.99
CA ARG A 129 -32.48 17.30 1.69
C ARG A 129 -33.63 17.49 0.72
N LYS A 130 -33.35 17.75 -0.56
CA LYS A 130 -34.37 17.91 -1.61
C LYS A 130 -34.79 16.59 -2.25
N LEU A 131 -34.08 15.49 -1.96
CA LEU A 131 -34.45 14.17 -2.46
C LEU A 131 -35.80 13.75 -1.87
N LYS A 132 -36.69 13.29 -2.73
CA LYS A 132 -38.06 12.92 -2.41
C LYS A 132 -38.23 11.41 -2.45
N LYS A 133 -39.30 10.96 -1.82
CA LYS A 133 -39.75 9.57 -1.93
C LYS A 133 -39.96 9.22 -3.40
N GLY A 134 -39.33 8.14 -3.86
CA GLY A 134 -39.38 7.68 -5.24
C GLY A 134 -38.15 8.06 -6.08
N ASP A 135 -37.29 8.98 -5.61
CA ASP A 135 -36.05 9.32 -6.31
C ASP A 135 -35.11 8.10 -6.31
N GLU A 136 -34.52 7.79 -7.46
CA GLU A 136 -33.57 6.70 -7.60
C GLU A 136 -32.14 7.19 -7.41
N PHE A 137 -31.31 6.35 -6.80
CA PHE A 137 -29.87 6.54 -6.73
C PHE A 137 -29.15 5.28 -7.17
N CYS A 138 -28.02 5.46 -7.84
CA CYS A 138 -27.08 4.40 -8.12
C CYS A 138 -25.66 4.85 -7.78
N GLY A 139 -24.82 3.91 -7.40
CA GLY A 139 -23.41 4.16 -7.09
C GLY A 139 -22.60 2.89 -7.21
N VAL A 140 -21.30 3.04 -7.44
CA VAL A 140 -20.36 1.93 -7.39
C VAL A 140 -19.63 2.03 -6.05
N ASN A 141 -19.82 1.04 -5.20
CA ASN A 141 -18.94 0.85 -4.06
C ASN A 141 -17.76 0.00 -4.51
N VAL A 142 -16.57 0.58 -4.40
CA VAL A 142 -15.32 -0.09 -4.70
C VAL A 142 -14.74 -0.53 -3.37
N THR A 143 -15.00 -1.78 -3.00
CA THR A 143 -14.43 -2.37 -1.79
C THR A 143 -13.15 -3.11 -2.17
N ARG A 144 -12.08 -2.85 -1.43
CA ARG A 144 -10.82 -3.57 -1.60
C ARG A 144 -10.80 -4.75 -0.65
N ASN A 145 -10.86 -5.97 -1.18
CA ASN A 145 -10.60 -7.17 -0.38
C ASN A 145 -9.11 -7.21 0.01
N ALA A 146 -8.87 -7.57 1.26
CA ALA A 146 -7.54 -7.73 1.84
C ALA A 146 -6.93 -9.07 1.44
#